data_AF-A0A2R6KY54-F1
#
_entry.id   AF-A0A2R6KY54-F1
#
_cell.length_a   1.000
_cell.length_b   1.000
_cell.length_c   1.000
_cell.angle_alpha   90.00
_cell.angle_beta   90.00
_cell.angle_gamma   90.00
#
_symmetry.space_group_name_H-M   'P 1'
#
loop_
_entity.id
_entity.type
_entity.pdbx_description
1 polymer ?
#
loop_
_entity_poly.entity_id
_entity_poly.type
_entity_poly.pdbx_seq_one_letter_code
_entity_poly.pdbx_strand_id
1 'polypeptide(L)' 'MAIVTEYYLLLSAAVFCIGLYGILTRESALMFLMSVELMLNAANINFVAFSFYWPRP' A
#
# COMPACT_ATOMS: atom_id res chain seq x y z
N MET A 1 -15.31 -11.54 13.77
CA MET A 1 -13.88 -11.42 14.14
C MET A 1 -13.14 -10.70 13.01
N ALA A 2 -13.54 -9.47 12.72
CA ALA A 2 -12.82 -8.64 11.78
C ALA A 2 -11.76 -7.90 12.61
N ILE A 3 -10.47 -8.16 12.36
CA ILE A 3 -9.50 -7.10 12.61
C ILE A 3 -10.04 -5.91 11.82
N VAL A 4 -10.29 -4.80 12.51
CA VAL A 4 -10.91 -3.62 11.93
C VAL A 4 -10.19 -3.29 10.62
N THR A 5 -10.91 -3.28 9.50
CA THR A 5 -10.39 -3.01 8.15
C THR A 5 -9.59 -1.70 8.11
N GLU A 6 -9.91 -0.76 9.01
CA GLU A 6 -9.16 0.50 9.22
C GLU A 6 -7.67 0.26 9.54
N TYR A 7 -7.27 -0.82 10.24
CA TYR A 7 -5.86 -1.13 10.47
C TYR A 7 -5.12 -1.45 9.17
N TYR A 8 -5.74 -2.22 8.26
CA TYR A 8 -5.15 -2.52 6.97
C TYR A 8 -5.12 -1.29 6.06
N LEU A 9 -6.13 -0.42 6.14
CA LEU A 9 -6.12 0.86 5.43
C LEU A 9 -4.99 1.77 5.94
N LEU A 10 -4.86 1.94 7.27
CA LEU A 10 -3.78 2.71 7.89
C LEU A 10 -2.40 2.17 7.52
N LEU A 11 -2.22 0.85 7.58
CA LEU A 11 -0.97 0.20 7.19
C LEU A 11 -0.65 0.44 5.71
N SER A 12 -1.60 0.19 4.81
CA SER A 12 -1.40 0.39 3.37
C SER A 12 -1.12 1.87 3.04
N ALA A 13 -1.81 2.81 3.68
CA ALA A 13 -1.56 4.23 3.51
C ALA A 13 -0.16 4.63 4.00
N ALA A 14 0.27 4.13 5.16
CA ALA A 14 1.61 4.40 5.68
C ALA A 14 2.70 3.87 4.74
N VAL A 15 2.58 2.63 4.26
CA VAL A 15 3.55 2.05 3.32
C VAL A 15 3.54 2.78 1.97
N PHE A 16 2.36 3.18 1.48
CA PHE A 16 2.23 3.96 0.25
C PHE A 16 2.92 5.33 0.38
N CYS A 17 2.75 6.03 1.50
CA CYS A 17 3.43 7.30 1.76
C CYS A 17 4.96 7.15 1.85
N ILE A 18 5.46 6.05 2.43
CA ILE A 18 6.90 5.74 2.45
C ILE A 18 7.43 5.54 1.02
N GLY A 19 6.70 4.78 0.19
CA GLY A 19 7.05 4.60 -1.22
C GLY A 19 7.00 5.91 -2.00
N LEU A 20 5.98 6.75 -1.76
CA LEU A 20 5.86 8.08 -2.39
C LEU A 20 7.03 8.99 -2.01
N TYR A 21 7.42 9.00 -0.73
CA TYR A 21 8.61 9.72 -0.27
C TYR A 21 9.88 9.18 -0.94
N GLY A 22 9.98 7.86 -1.13
CA GLY A 22 11.04 7.23 -1.90
C GLY A 22 11.10 7.70 -3.35
N ILE A 23 9.96 7.90 -4.01
CA ILE A 23 9.93 8.44 -5.39
C ILE A 23 10.45 9.89 -5.43
N LEU A 24 10.04 10.73 -4.48
CA LEU A 24 10.38 12.16 -4.49
C LEU A 24 11.84 12.46 -4.10
N THR A 25 12.53 11.54 -3.44
CA THR A 25 13.86 11.79 -2.86
C THR A 25 15.01 11.07 -3.58
N ARG A 26 14.73 10.19 -4.54
CA ARG A 26 15.72 9.29 -5.12
C ARG A 26 16.09 9.70 -6.53
N GLU A 27 17.39 9.87 -6.75
CA GLU A 27 17.95 10.21 -8.06
C GLU A 27 18.27 8.98 -8.91
N SER A 28 18.36 7.80 -8.29
CA SER A 28 18.69 6.56 -9.00
C SER A 28 17.44 5.85 -9.52
N ALA A 29 17.47 5.47 -10.80
CA ALA A 29 16.37 4.77 -11.46
C ALA A 29 16.01 3.43 -10.77
N LEU A 30 17.01 2.71 -10.26
CA LEU A 30 16.77 1.46 -9.51
C LEU A 30 15.99 1.70 -8.21
N MET A 31 16.36 2.74 -7.45
CA MET A 31 15.68 3.02 -6.19
C MET A 31 14.30 3.64 -6.40
N PHE A 32 14.12 4.37 -7.51
CA PHE A 32 12.80 4.76 -7.99
C PHE A 32 11.92 3.53 -8.26
N LEU A 33 12.43 2.53 -9.01
CA LEU A 33 11.68 1.30 -9.30
C LEU A 33 11.31 0.54 -8.02
N MET A 34 12.25 0.36 -7.09
CA MET A 34 11.98 -0.27 -5.79
C MET A 34 10.90 0.48 -4.99
N SER A 35 10.88 1.81 -5.06
CA SER A 35 9.84 2.63 -4.40
C SER A 35 8.47 2.43 -5.06
N VAL A 36 8.43 2.30 -6.39
CA VAL A 36 7.20 1.98 -7.14
C VAL A 36 6.69 0.58 -6.78
N GLU A 37 7.55 -0.43 -6.71
CA GLU A 37 7.18 -1.78 -6.29
C GLU A 37 6.59 -1.78 -4.86
N LEU A 38 7.18 -0.99 -3.95
CA LEU A 38 6.65 -0.82 -2.60
C LEU A 38 5.26 -0.17 -2.59
N MET A 39 5.05 0.87 -3.41
CA MET A 39 3.73 1.51 -3.56
C MET A 39 2.68 0.56 -4.14
N LEU A 40 3.07 -0.25 -5.13
CA LEU A 40 2.19 -1.27 -5.72
C LEU A 40 1.84 -2.37 -4.70
N ASN A 41 2.78 -2.75 -3.84
CA ASN A 41 2.50 -3.70 -2.75
C ASN A 41 1.48 -3.13 -1.75
N ALA A 42 1.62 -1.85 -1.37
CA ALA A 42 0.66 -1.16 -0.52
C ALA A 42 -0.75 -1.09 -1.16
N ALA A 43 -0.83 -0.78 -2.47
CA ALA A 43 -2.08 -0.79 -3.20
C ALA A 43 -2.75 -2.17 -3.23
N ASN A 44 -1.97 -3.25 -3.37
CA ASN A 44 -2.48 -4.62 -3.29
C ASN A 44 -3.06 -4.95 -1.91
N ILE A 45 -2.40 -4.54 -0.82
CA ILE A 45 -2.94 -4.71 0.54
C ILE A 45 -4.31 -4.02 0.65
N ASN A 46 -4.42 -2.80 0.10
CA ASN A 46 -5.68 -2.05 0.12
C ASN A 46 -6.79 -2.77 -0.68
N PHE A 47 -6.48 -3.26 -1.89
CA PHE A 47 -7.44 -4.03 -2.69
C PHE A 47 -7.91 -5.31 -2.00
N VAL A 48 -6.99 -6.05 -1.36
CA VAL A 48 -7.34 -7.26 -0.62
C VAL A 48 -8.21 -6.92 0.59
N ALA A 49 -7.89 -5.85 1.33
CA ALA A 49 -8.70 -5.39 2.46
C ALA A 49 -10.13 -5.03 2.05
N PHE A 50 -10.31 -4.33 0.93
CA PHE A 50 -11.64 -4.04 0.37
C PHE A 50 -12.36 -5.28 -0.17
N SER A 51 -11.63 -6.26 -0.69
CA SER A 51 -12.22 -7.53 -1.17
C SER A 51 -12.84 -8.35 -0.04
N PHE A 52 -12.33 -8.21 1.19
CA PHE A 52 -12.94 -8.80 2.39
C PHE A 52 -14.08 -7.96 2.97
N TYR A 53 -14.11 -6.66 2.70
CA TYR A 53 -15.22 -5.77 3.08
C TYR A 53 -16.45 -5.97 2.19
N TRP A 54 -16.26 -6.30 0.90
CA TRP A 54 -17.38 -6.55 0.00
C TRP A 54 -18.22 -7.74 0.49
N PRO A 55 -19.52 -7.56 0.76
CA PRO A 55 -20.40 -8.64 1.18
C PRO A 55 -20.42 -9.71 0.10
N ARG A 56 -19.93 -10.90 0.42
CA ARG A 56 -20.22 -12.08 -0.40
C ARG A 56 -21.69 -12.46 -0.13
N PRO A 57 -22.53 -12.63 -1.17
CA PRO A 57 -23.88 -13.17 -0.99
C PRO A 57 -23.85 -14.56 -0.39
#